data_AF-A0ABD5LTG3-F1
#
_entry.id   AF-A0ABD5LTG3-F1
#
_cell.length_a   1.000
_cell.length_b   1.000
_cell.length_c   1.000
_cell.angle_alpha   90.00
_cell.angle_beta   90.00
_cell.angle_gamma   90.00
#
_symmetry.space_group_name_H-M   'P 1'
#
loop_
_entity.id
_entity.type
_entity.pdbx_description
1 polymer ?
#
loop_
_entity_poly.entity_id
_entity_poly.type
_entity_poly.pdbx_seq_one_letter_code
_entity_poly.pdbx_strand_id
1 'polypeptide(L)'
;MGIEARSDEERRRLAEKWVQQEFARAEKELAFQREVDAAWKRLYGQVLPVSLGTFGRMEQGTAQRRQALFVQAENCSACDARLATLLAGKQPFDIYVLGTKGDDNRLRAWARQKISRQSASESGKLR
;
A
#
# COMPACT_ATOMS: atom_id res chain seq x y z
N MET A 1 11.33 17.96 35.26
CA MET A 1 12.46 17.55 34.37
C MET A 1 12.58 18.30 33.03
N GLY A 2 11.53 18.86 32.42
CA GLY A 2 11.67 19.80 31.28
C GLY A 2 10.85 21.08 31.47
N ILE A 3 9.68 20.91 32.08
CA ILE A 3 8.78 21.98 32.54
C ILE A 3 9.35 22.85 33.68
N GLU A 4 10.44 22.41 34.31
CA GLU A 4 11.12 23.13 35.41
C GLU A 4 12.41 23.83 34.93
N ALA A 5 12.75 23.76 33.64
CA ALA A 5 13.95 24.37 33.10
C ALA A 5 13.89 25.90 33.21
N ARG A 6 14.97 26.50 33.71
CA ARG A 6 15.04 27.94 34.01
C ARG A 6 15.49 28.78 32.82
N SER A 7 15.95 28.15 31.74
CA SER A 7 16.32 28.79 30.47
C SER A 7 15.93 27.93 29.27
N ASP A 8 15.88 28.55 28.09
CA ASP A 8 15.59 27.84 26.84
C ASP A 8 16.70 26.85 26.46
N GLU A 9 17.96 27.17 26.75
CA GLU A 9 19.09 26.27 26.53
C GLU A 9 19.02 25.03 27.42
N GLU A 10 18.68 25.22 28.70
CA GLU A 10 18.48 24.11 29.64
C GLU A 10 17.30 23.23 29.19
N ARG A 11 16.19 23.86 28.77
CA ARG A 11 15.01 23.16 28.26
C ARG A 11 15.34 22.32 27.03
N ARG A 12 16.10 22.88 26.08
CA ARG A 12 16.57 22.18 24.88
C ARG A 12 17.41 20.96 25.24
N ARG A 13 18.42 21.13 26.09
CA ARG A 13 19.31 20.03 26.52
C ARG A 13 18.53 18.91 27.21
N LEU A 14 17.55 19.24 28.04
CA LEU A 14 16.73 18.26 28.75
C LEU A 14 15.77 17.53 27.79
N ALA A 15 15.19 18.24 26.82
CA ALA A 15 14.37 17.63 25.78
C ALA A 15 15.19 16.65 24.91
N GLU A 16 16.41 17.02 24.51
CA GLU A 16 17.30 16.15 23.73
C GLU A 16 17.64 14.86 24.50
N LYS A 17 17.95 14.96 25.79
CA LYS A 17 18.17 13.79 26.66
C LYS A 17 16.93 12.90 26.77
N TRP A 18 15.75 13.51 26.92
CA TRP A 18 14.50 12.77 27.00
C TRP A 18 14.23 11.99 25.71
N VAL A 19 14.39 12.61 24.55
CA VAL A 19 14.21 11.93 23.25
C VAL A 19 15.18 10.76 23.09
N GLN A 20 16.44 10.90 23.52
CA GLN A 20 17.41 9.79 23.48
C GLN A 20 16.98 8.60 24.36
N GLN A 21 16.42 8.88 25.54
CA GLN A 21 15.90 7.84 26.42
C GLN A 21 14.66 7.16 25.83
N GLU A 22 13.71 7.92 25.29
CA GLU A 22 12.52 7.34 24.65
C GLU A 22 12.87 6.54 23.40
N PHE A 23 13.85 7.00 22.61
CA PHE A 23 14.36 6.23 21.48
C PHE A 23 14.93 4.88 21.94
N ALA A 24 15.79 4.88 22.97
CA ALA A 24 16.35 3.64 23.51
C ALA A 24 15.29 2.71 24.10
N ARG A 25 14.22 3.26 24.68
CA ARG A 25 13.06 2.51 25.18
C ARG A 25 12.30 1.87 24.02
N ALA A 26 11.97 2.65 22.99
CA ALA A 26 11.23 2.17 21.82
C ALA A 26 11.99 1.07 21.06
N GLU A 27 13.31 1.18 20.93
CA GLU A 27 14.14 0.14 20.31
C GLU A 27 14.05 -1.20 21.05
N LYS A 28 14.06 -1.18 22.40
CA LYS A 28 13.90 -2.41 23.21
C LYS A 28 12.51 -3.02 23.03
N GLU A 29 11.48 -2.19 22.98
CA GLU A 29 10.11 -2.64 22.75
C GLU A 29 9.96 -3.26 21.36
N LEU A 30 10.49 -2.62 20.32
CA LEU A 30 10.47 -3.15 18.96
C LEU A 30 11.25 -4.46 18.84
N ALA A 31 12.39 -4.59 19.50
CA ALA A 31 13.15 -5.84 19.56
C ALA A 31 12.30 -6.97 20.16
N PHE A 32 11.57 -6.70 21.24
CA PHE A 32 10.66 -7.66 21.83
C PHE A 32 9.48 -8.01 20.90
N GLN A 33 8.86 -7.01 20.24
CA GLN A 33 7.78 -7.25 19.28
C GLN A 33 8.22 -8.16 18.13
N ARG A 34 9.44 -8.00 17.62
CA ARG A 34 9.99 -8.89 16.60
C ARG A 34 10.09 -10.34 17.06
N GLU A 35 10.46 -10.57 18.32
CA GLU A 35 10.48 -11.93 18.87
C GLU A 35 9.07 -12.47 19.13
N VAL A 36 8.11 -11.63 19.51
CA VAL A 36 6.69 -12.01 19.59
C VAL A 36 6.18 -12.45 18.22
N ASP A 37 6.49 -11.71 17.15
CA ASP A 37 6.14 -12.08 15.78
C ASP A 37 6.80 -13.39 15.36
N ALA A 38 8.06 -13.61 15.73
CA ALA A 38 8.77 -14.85 15.45
C ALA A 38 8.17 -16.02 16.23
N ALA A 39 7.81 -15.82 17.51
CA ALA A 39 7.14 -16.79 18.35
C ALA A 39 5.77 -17.16 17.79
N TRP A 40 5.01 -16.18 17.30
CA TRP A 40 3.73 -16.42 16.63
C TRP A 40 3.90 -17.38 15.43
N LYS A 41 4.89 -17.14 14.57
CA LYS A 41 5.15 -18.03 13.42
C LYS A 41 5.51 -19.45 13.85
N ARG A 42 6.27 -19.63 14.93
CA ARG A 42 6.63 -20.96 15.44
C ARG A 42 5.45 -21.69 16.06
N LEU A 43 4.64 -21.00 16.84
CA LEU A 43 3.53 -21.61 17.60
C LEU A 43 2.24 -21.75 16.79
N TYR A 44 1.98 -20.79 15.90
CA TYR A 44 0.72 -20.63 15.18
C TYR A 44 0.93 -20.38 13.68
N GLY A 45 2.05 -20.80 13.09
CA GLY A 45 2.34 -20.57 11.67
C GLY A 45 1.33 -21.19 10.70
N GLN A 46 0.61 -22.22 11.13
CA GLN A 46 -0.49 -22.86 10.37
C GLN A 46 -1.85 -22.17 10.55
N VAL A 47 -1.95 -21.22 11.49
CA VAL A 47 -3.13 -20.38 11.64
C VAL A 47 -3.04 -19.27 10.59
N LEU A 48 -3.94 -19.34 9.61
CA LEU A 48 -4.07 -18.26 8.64
C LEU A 48 -4.40 -16.95 9.39
N PRO A 49 -3.61 -15.88 9.23
CA PRO A 49 -3.88 -14.58 9.87
C PRO A 49 -5.26 -14.03 9.58
N VAL A 50 -5.82 -14.44 8.44
CA VAL A 50 -7.22 -14.25 8.06
C VAL A 50 -7.76 -15.61 7.62
N SER A 51 -8.70 -16.16 8.37
CA SER A 51 -9.45 -17.32 7.91
C SER A 51 -10.47 -16.83 6.88
N LEU A 52 -10.12 -16.95 5.61
CA LEU A 52 -11.03 -16.68 4.49
C LEU A 52 -12.10 -17.78 4.36
N GLY A 53 -12.55 -18.44 5.43
CA GLY A 53 -13.64 -19.44 5.48
C GLY A 53 -13.96 -20.14 4.15
N THR A 54 -15.25 -20.19 3.81
CA THR A 54 -15.69 -20.51 2.44
C THR A 54 -15.36 -19.39 1.45
N PHE A 55 -14.88 -18.22 1.87
CA PHE A 55 -14.47 -17.10 1.00
C PHE A 55 -13.22 -17.39 0.14
N GLY A 56 -12.45 -18.44 0.42
CA GLY A 56 -11.43 -18.99 -0.48
C GLY A 56 -12.04 -19.59 -1.77
N ARG A 57 -13.31 -19.99 -1.69
CA ARG A 57 -14.21 -20.17 -2.84
C ARG A 57 -15.19 -19.02 -2.76
N MET A 58 -14.84 -17.85 -3.29
CA MET A 58 -15.74 -16.70 -3.45
C MET A 58 -17.13 -17.14 -3.97
N GLU A 59 -18.01 -17.58 -3.07
CA GLU A 59 -19.44 -17.67 -3.28
C GLU A 59 -19.81 -16.28 -3.74
N GLN A 60 -20.47 -16.27 -4.89
CA GLN A 60 -20.79 -15.08 -5.63
C GLN A 60 -21.78 -14.26 -4.80
N GLY A 61 -21.28 -13.57 -3.77
CA GLY A 61 -21.99 -12.48 -3.15
C GLY A 61 -22.39 -11.55 -4.28
N THR A 62 -23.67 -11.24 -4.37
CA THR A 62 -24.29 -10.40 -5.40
C THR A 62 -23.75 -8.96 -5.41
N ALA A 63 -22.78 -8.63 -4.55
CA ALA A 63 -21.92 -7.48 -4.70
C ALA A 63 -21.02 -7.69 -5.93
N GLN A 64 -21.33 -6.97 -7.00
CA GLN A 64 -20.60 -6.98 -8.27
C GLN A 64 -19.09 -7.00 -8.02
N ARG A 65 -18.48 -8.15 -8.35
CA ARG A 65 -17.10 -8.51 -8.03
C ARG A 65 -16.13 -7.58 -8.77
N ARG A 66 -15.87 -6.39 -8.24
CA ARG A 66 -14.89 -5.44 -8.82
C ARG A 66 -13.50 -6.00 -8.62
N GLN A 67 -12.82 -6.28 -9.72
CA GLN A 67 -11.44 -6.76 -9.68
C GLN A 67 -10.52 -5.59 -9.27
N ALA A 68 -9.51 -5.81 -8.44
CA ALA A 68 -8.47 -4.83 -8.15
C ALA A 68 -7.16 -5.21 -8.87
N LEU A 69 -6.54 -4.26 -9.56
CA LEU A 69 -5.28 -4.41 -10.28
C LEU A 69 -4.21 -3.50 -9.66
N PHE A 70 -3.10 -4.10 -9.23
CA PHE A 70 -1.93 -3.38 -8.75
C PHE A 70 -0.87 -3.35 -9.85
N VAL A 71 -0.38 -2.16 -10.20
CA VAL A 71 0.52 -1.95 -11.35
C VAL A 71 1.66 -1.04 -10.96
N GLN A 72 2.90 -1.44 -11.26
CA GLN A 72 4.06 -0.56 -11.17
C GLN A 72 3.97 0.53 -12.25
N ALA A 73 4.20 1.80 -11.89
CA ALA A 73 4.12 2.91 -12.83
C ALA A 73 5.13 2.81 -13.99
N GLU A 74 6.29 2.18 -13.74
CA GLU A 74 7.43 2.15 -14.65
C GLU A 74 7.90 0.70 -14.87
N ASN A 75 8.43 0.42 -16.08
CA ASN A 75 9.13 -0.81 -16.45
C ASN A 75 8.39 -2.13 -16.19
N CYS A 76 7.08 -2.19 -16.44
CA CYS A 76 6.30 -3.43 -16.34
C CYS A 76 5.50 -3.77 -17.60
N SER A 77 6.15 -4.42 -18.57
CA SER A 77 5.49 -4.87 -19.81
C SER A 77 4.38 -5.90 -19.57
N ALA A 78 4.56 -6.79 -18.59
CA ALA A 78 3.52 -7.75 -18.19
C ALA A 78 2.28 -7.05 -17.61
N CYS A 79 2.48 -5.98 -16.83
CA CYS A 79 1.39 -5.18 -16.29
C CYS A 79 0.61 -4.49 -17.41
N ASP A 80 1.31 -3.95 -18.42
CA ASP A 80 0.70 -3.30 -19.58
C ASP A 80 -0.21 -4.27 -20.36
N ALA A 81 0.26 -5.50 -20.62
CA ALA A 81 -0.52 -6.52 -21.33
C ALA A 81 -1.79 -6.93 -20.54
N ARG A 82 -1.66 -7.09 -19.21
CA ARG A 82 -2.80 -7.41 -18.35
C ARG A 82 -3.79 -6.25 -18.27
N LEU A 83 -3.30 -5.01 -18.15
CA LEU A 83 -4.12 -3.80 -18.14
C LEU A 83 -4.90 -3.66 -19.45
N ALA A 84 -4.25 -3.85 -20.61
CA ALA A 84 -4.90 -3.82 -21.91
C ALA A 84 -6.04 -4.85 -22.02
N THR A 85 -5.82 -6.07 -21.53
CA THR A 85 -6.84 -7.13 -21.49
C THR A 85 -8.03 -6.72 -20.62
N LEU A 86 -7.76 -6.12 -19.46
CA LEU A 86 -8.81 -5.70 -18.52
C LEU A 86 -9.58 -4.47 -19.00
N LEU A 87 -8.92 -3.53 -19.69
CA LEU A 87 -9.60 -2.39 -20.31
C LEU A 87 -10.52 -2.82 -21.46
N ALA A 88 -10.14 -3.87 -22.21
CA ALA A 88 -10.99 -4.44 -23.27
C ALA A 88 -12.16 -5.27 -22.70
N GLY A 89 -11.96 -5.91 -21.55
CA GLY A 89 -13.03 -6.55 -20.82
C GLY A 89 -13.94 -5.49 -20.19
N LYS A 90 -15.18 -5.36 -20.66
CA LYS A 90 -16.16 -4.37 -20.18
C LYS A 90 -16.67 -4.61 -18.73
N GLN A 91 -15.81 -5.15 -17.86
CA GLN A 91 -16.06 -5.42 -16.46
C GLN A 91 -15.48 -4.28 -15.61
N PRO A 92 -16.19 -3.79 -14.59
CA PRO A 92 -15.66 -2.77 -13.69
C PRO A 92 -14.52 -3.31 -12.84
N PHE A 93 -13.40 -2.57 -12.77
CA PHE A 93 -12.24 -2.89 -11.96
C PHE A 93 -11.58 -1.62 -11.40
N ASP A 94 -10.82 -1.77 -10.32
CA ASP A 94 -10.08 -0.71 -9.64
C ASP A 94 -8.59 -0.86 -9.92
N ILE A 95 -7.89 0.27 -10.11
CA ILE A 95 -6.45 0.29 -10.42
C ILE A 95 -5.69 1.02 -9.31
N TYR A 96 -4.67 0.37 -8.78
CA TYR A 96 -3.73 0.92 -7.81
C TYR A 96 -2.34 1.01 -8.43
N VAL A 97 -1.83 2.24 -8.60
CA VAL A 97 -0.54 2.49 -9.23
C VAL A 97 0.55 2.63 -8.16
N LEU A 98 1.55 1.76 -8.22
CA LEU A 98 2.69 1.71 -7.32
C LEU A 98 3.87 2.49 -7.90
N GLY A 99 4.72 3.05 -7.05
CA GLY A 99 5.94 3.77 -7.47
C GLY A 99 5.75 5.25 -7.83
N THR A 100 4.54 5.79 -7.67
CA THR A 100 4.25 7.24 -7.84
C THR A 100 4.81 8.09 -6.70
N LYS A 101 5.15 7.49 -5.55
CA LYS A 101 5.62 8.17 -4.33
C LYS A 101 4.67 9.27 -3.84
N GLY A 102 3.35 9.12 -4.10
CA GLY A 102 2.34 10.12 -3.75
C GLY A 102 2.28 11.33 -4.69
N ASP A 103 2.99 11.31 -5.82
CA ASP A 103 2.91 12.38 -6.81
C ASP A 103 1.73 12.17 -7.76
N ASP A 104 0.69 12.98 -7.54
CA ASP A 104 -0.52 13.02 -8.35
C ASP A 104 -0.29 13.38 -9.82
N ASN A 105 0.73 14.20 -10.13
CA ASN A 105 1.02 14.56 -11.52
C ASN A 105 1.58 13.36 -12.27
N ARG A 106 2.42 12.56 -11.63
CA ARG A 106 2.92 11.28 -12.19
C ARG A 106 1.78 10.29 -12.37
N LEU A 107 0.85 10.19 -11.41
CA LEU A 107 -0.34 9.36 -11.54
C LEU A 107 -1.22 9.78 -12.74
N ARG A 108 -1.51 11.07 -12.87
CA ARG A 108 -2.30 11.62 -13.99
C ARG A 108 -1.60 11.43 -15.34
N ALA A 109 -0.28 11.63 -15.40
CA ALA A 109 0.51 11.41 -16.61
C ALA A 109 0.47 9.93 -17.03
N TRP A 110 0.65 9.01 -16.07
CA TRP A 110 0.53 7.57 -16.30
C TRP A 110 -0.87 7.20 -16.84
N ALA A 111 -1.94 7.71 -16.22
CA ALA A 111 -3.31 7.45 -16.66
C ALA A 111 -3.57 7.95 -18.09
N ARG A 112 -3.09 9.15 -18.45
CA ARG A 112 -3.17 9.66 -19.83
C ARG A 112 -2.34 8.84 -20.82
N GLN A 113 -1.18 8.34 -20.41
CA GLN A 113 -0.35 7.53 -21.29
C GLN A 113 -0.97 6.15 -21.56
N LYS A 114 -1.51 5.51 -20.51
CA LYS A 114 -1.89 4.10 -20.52
C LYS A 114 -3.39 3.86 -20.72
N ILE A 115 -4.26 4.73 -20.21
CA ILE A 115 -5.72 4.53 -20.24
C ILE A 115 -6.35 5.28 -21.42
N SER A 116 -6.01 6.56 -21.65
CA SER A 116 -6.68 7.33 -22.73
C SER A 116 -6.27 6.92 -24.15
N ARG A 117 -5.19 6.15 -24.30
CA ARG A 117 -4.80 5.57 -25.60
C ARG A 117 -5.69 4.39 -26.00
N GLN A 118 -6.32 3.70 -25.05
CA GLN A 118 -7.17 2.54 -25.30
C GLN A 118 -8.62 2.92 -25.62
N SER A 119 -9.17 3.96 -24.98
CA SER A 119 -10.52 4.48 -25.29
C SER A 119 -10.60 5.16 -26.66
N ALA A 120 -9.50 5.68 -27.19
CA ALA A 120 -9.44 6.20 -28.56
C ALA A 120 -9.45 5.08 -29.64
N SER A 121 -9.08 3.85 -29.28
CA SER A 121 -9.08 2.70 -30.19
C SER A 121 -10.49 2.17 -30.49
N GLU A 122 -11.49 2.44 -29.64
CA GLU A 122 -12.88 2.01 -29.86
C GLU A 122 -13.73 3.06 -30.59
N SER A 123 -13.36 4.35 -30.56
CA SER A 123 -14.09 5.42 -31.28
C SER A 123 -13.74 5.53 -32.78
N GLY A 124 -12.83 4.70 -33.29
CA GLY A 124 -12.38 4.68 -34.69
C GLY A 124 -13.21 3.82 -35.64
N LYS A 125 -14.52 3.67 -35.40
CA LYS A 125 -15.46 3.02 -36.33
C LYS A 125 -16.81 3.73 -36.31
N LEU A 126 -16.86 4.91 -36.91
CA LEU A 126 -18.09 5.52 -37.40
C LEU A 126 -17.96 5.60 -38.92
N ARG A 127 -18.96 5.02 -39.59
CA ARG A 127 -19.14 5.08 -41.05
C ARG A 127 -19.21 6.52 -41.55
#